data_AF-A0A8C5S6Y5-F1
#
_entry.id   AF-A0A8C5S6Y5-F1
#
_cell.length_a   1.000
_cell.length_b   1.000
_cell.length_c   1.000
_cell.angle_alpha   90.00
_cell.angle_beta   90.00
_cell.angle_gamma   90.00
#
_symmetry.space_group_name_H-M   'P 1'
#
loop_
_entity.id
_entity.type
_entity.pdbx_description
1 polymer ?
#
loop_
_entity_poly.entity_id
_entity_poly.type
_entity_poly.pdbx_seq_one_letter_code
_entity_poly.pdbx_strand_id
1 'polypeptide(L)' 'MAELEKQKRILVTGGSGLVGKAIQKVIADGEQRPDEKWIFVSSKEAKSLFKS' A
#
# COMPACT_ATOMS: atom_id res chain seq x y z
N MET A 1 -19.48 16.75 14.30
CA MET A 1 -18.34 16.13 14.98
C MET A 1 -17.61 15.31 13.92
N ALA A 2 -16.47 15.81 13.45
CA ALA A 2 -15.75 15.19 12.34
C ALA A 2 -15.31 13.78 12.75
N GLU A 3 -15.76 12.78 11.99
CA GLU A 3 -15.18 11.45 12.04
C GLU A 3 -13.69 11.61 11.81
N LEU A 4 -12.87 11.32 12.83
CA LEU A 4 -11.41 11.35 12.75
C LEU A 4 -11.01 10.65 11.46
N GLU A 5 -10.54 11.42 10.48
CA GLU A 5 -10.04 10.97 9.17
C GLU A 5 -9.11 9.77 9.39
N LYS A 6 -9.69 8.57 9.31
CA LYS A 6 -9.04 7.35 9.80
C LYS A 6 -8.07 6.94 8.72
N GLN A 7 -6.81 7.37 8.86
CA GLN A 7 -5.75 7.09 7.90
C GLN A 7 -5.79 5.62 7.46
N LYS A 8 -6.17 5.38 6.22
CA LYS A 8 -6.34 4.05 5.65
C LYS A 8 -4.97 3.49 5.32
N ARG A 9 -4.62 2.36 5.95
CA ARG A 9 -3.38 1.64 5.65
C ARG A 9 -3.68 0.52 4.67
N ILE A 10 -3.11 0.63 3.46
CA ILE A 10 -3.33 -0.32 2.37
C ILE A 10 -2.04 -1.10 2.17
N LEU A 11 -2.09 -2.41 2.45
CA LEU A 11 -0.97 -3.32 2.26
C LEU A 11 -1.13 -4.08 0.95
N VAL A 12 -0.16 -3.95 0.06
CA VAL A 12 -0.11 -4.65 -1.22
C VAL A 12 0.98 -5.72 -1.15
N THR A 13 0.57 -6.97 -1.03
CA THR A 13 1.48 -8.13 -1.10
C THR A 13 1.77 -8.50 -2.55
N GLY A 14 3.03 -8.76 -2.89
CA GLY A 14 3.44 -8.93 -4.28
C GLY A 14 3.63 -7.59 -5.01
N GLY A 15 3.95 -6.52 -4.26
CA GLY A 15 4.12 -5.16 -4.80
C GLY A 15 5.18 -5.04 -5.92
N SER A 16 6.11 -5.99 -6.00
CA SER A 16 7.11 -6.07 -7.07
C SER A 16 6.61 -6.71 -8.37
N GLY A 17 5.41 -7.32 -8.36
CA GLY A 17 4.80 -7.94 -9.53
C GLY A 17 4.22 -6.93 -10.52
N LEU A 18 3.74 -7.40 -11.67
CA LEU A 18 3.17 -6.56 -12.74
C LEU A 18 2.06 -5.64 -12.20
N VAL A 19 1.12 -6.21 -11.45
CA VAL A 19 -0.02 -5.48 -10.88
C VAL A 19 0.44 -4.50 -9.79
N GLY A 20 1.37 -4.91 -8.92
CA GLY A 20 1.91 -4.03 -7.87
C GLY A 20 2.59 -2.79 -8.44
N LYS A 21 3.38 -2.94 -9.50
CA LYS A 21 4.02 -1.83 -10.22
C LYS A 21 3.01 -0.92 -10.92
N ALA A 22 1.93 -1.47 -11.49
CA ALA A 22 0.88 -0.67 -12.10
C ALA A 22 0.18 0.21 -11.06
N ILE A 23 -0.14 -0.36 -9.89
CA ILE A 23 -0.75 0.38 -8.78
C ILE A 23 0.20 1.48 -8.26
N GLN A 24 1.49 1.19 -8.11
CA GLN A 24 2.50 2.19 -7.74
C GLN A 24 2.54 3.37 -8.70
N LYS A 25 2.43 3.11 -10.01
CA LYS A 25 2.42 4.16 -11.02
C LYS A 25 1.18 5.05 -10.93
N VAL A 26 -0.01 4.45 -10.80
CA VAL A 26 -1.27 5.19 -10.66
C VAL A 26 -1.26 6.12 -9.44
N ILE A 27 -0.72 5.64 -8.31
CA ILE A 27 -0.58 6.44 -7.08
C ILE A 27 0.43 7.58 -7.28
N ALA A 28 1.57 7.30 -7.93
CA ALA A 28 2.59 8.31 -8.24
C ALA A 28 2.07 9.38 -9.22
N ASP A 29 1.15 9.01 -10.12
CA ASP A 29 0.50 9.92 -11.06
C ASP A 29 -0.58 10.80 -10.40
N GLY A 30 -0.84 10.64 -9.09
CA GLY A 30 -1.65 11.56 -8.29
C GLY A 30 -3.04 11.06 -7.88
N GLU A 31 -3.37 9.80 -8.19
CA GLU A 31 -4.66 9.19 -7.79
C GLU A 31 -4.69 8.78 -6.29
N GLN A 32 -3.60 8.98 -5.56
CA GLN A 32 -3.54 8.72 -4.13
C GLN A 32 -4.34 9.76 -3.34
N ARG A 33 -5.18 9.31 -2.42
CA ARG A 33 -5.86 10.21 -1.48
C ARG A 33 -4.96 10.55 -0.29
N PRO A 34 -5.06 11.77 0.28
CA PRO A 34 -4.23 12.19 1.40
C PRO A 34 -4.50 11.39 2.69
N ASP A 35 -5.66 10.74 2.82
CA ASP A 35 -6.00 9.84 3.93
C ASP A 35 -5.44 8.42 3.74
N GLU A 36 -4.77 8.12 2.63
CA GLU A 36 -4.29 6.78 2.30
C GLU A 36 -2.77 6.64 2.45
N LYS A 37 -2.35 5.57 3.11
CA LYS A 37 -0.96 5.15 3.23
C LYS A 37 -0.77 3.78 2.59
N TRP A 38 -0.09 3.76 1.45
CA TRP A 38 0.18 2.55 0.67
C TRP A 38 1.52 1.93 1.05
N ILE A 39 1.51 0.63 1.34
CA ILE A 39 2.68 -0.15 1.75
C ILE A 39 2.80 -1.32 0.77
N PHE A 40 3.87 -1.34 -0.02
CA PHE A 40 4.13 -2.41 -1.00
C PHE A 40 5.17 -3.36 -0.42
N VAL A 41 4.85 -4.65 -0.38
CA VAL A 41 5.78 -5.69 0.09
C VAL A 41 5.97 -6.74 -0.98
N SER A 42 7.21 -7.14 -1.25
CA SER A 42 7.48 -8.29 -2.12
C SER A 42 7.17 -9.60 -1.37
N SER A 43 6.93 -10.68 -2.11
CA SER A 43 6.68 -12.00 -1.49
C SER A 43 7.85 -12.48 -0.60
N LYS A 44 9.07 -12.00 -0.87
CA LYS A 44 10.26 -12.29 -0.06
C LYS A 44 10.24 -11.55 1.28
N GLU A 45 9.76 -10.31 1.29
CA GLU A 45 9.61 -9.47 2.49
C GLU A 45 8.36 -9.86 3.30
N ALA A 46 7.29 -10.25 2.63
CA ALA A 46 6.05 -10.72 3.26
C ALA A 46 6.31 -11.90 4.20
N LYS A 47 7.25 -12.80 3.85
CA LYS A 47 7.63 -13.94 4.71
C LYS A 47 8.26 -13.52 6.04
N SER A 48 8.92 -12.36 6.10
CA SER A 48 9.54 -11.85 7.34
C SER A 48 8.56 -11.08 8.24
N LEU A 49 7.46 -10.56 7.66
CA LEU A 49 6.48 -9.72 8.37
C LEU A 49 5.50 -10.52 9.26
N PHE A 50 5.46 -11.85 9.14
CA PHE A 50 4.61 -12.72 9.96
C PHE A 50 5.33 -13.42 11.12
N LYS A 51 6.61 -13.12 11.36
CA LYS A 51 7.32 -13.60 12.56
C LYS A 51 7.24 -12.54 13.65
N SER A 52 6.17 -12.61 14.43
CA SER A 52 6.07 -12.06 15.79
C SER A 52 6.56 -13.09 16.80
#